data_AF-A0A5C6CMP4-F1
#
_entry.id   AF-A0A5C6CMP4-F1
#
_cell.length_a   1.000
_cell.length_b   1.000
_cell.length_c   1.000
_cell.angle_alpha   90.00
_cell.angle_beta   90.00
_cell.angle_gamma   90.00
#
_symmetry.space_group_name_H-M   'P 1'
#
loop_
_entity.id
_entity.type
_entity.pdbx_description
1 polymer ?
#
loop_
_entity_poly.entity_id
_entity_poly.type
_entity_poly.pdbx_seq_one_letter_code
_entity_poly.pdbx_strand_id
1 'polypeptide(L)'
;MERGAIAISAIQSQQREKYLRKFACNFCRFLLRGWRVGFLVVLISLDHSRIEGAEHLAPPTGQWYFRLNAPVSAVWKGQSLGVVLERLAASQGIPFWVDRRVDIQRTVDLQFNDVPLTEVLDRLTKLNSLGWSPLGNICYVGPRDAAREIATLLELAKQSVEGLSTAKRVLWMRTSPISWPRLSQPRSLLTEWLNDQGITLHLSELIEHDLWAAKKLPPLPLVERVVLLLAGFDLTCQISPTGDKCTVVQIPRPVNITLTYEAGQKSRAAIAQLSRESPQFHIERQGEGLTATGRWEDHVRFSELLAGKSSRGQNRQAGRARQVFSLKLENEPFGKVITAIARQVQLEVVWEEGLLDSPADPRQRLISCEVVDADLSTLLQELITQVGVGYRIESGKLLLSTGDE
;
A
#
# COMPACT_ATOMS: atom_id res chain seq x y z
N MET A 1 48.02 -3.86 6.26
CA MET A 1 46.83 -3.96 5.39
C MET A 1 45.94 -2.75 5.65
N GLU A 2 46.36 -1.56 5.21
CA GLU A 2 45.61 -0.32 5.48
C GLU A 2 45.92 0.82 4.48
N ARG A 3 46.44 0.47 3.29
CA ARG A 3 46.75 1.44 2.21
C ARG A 3 45.99 1.20 0.90
N GLY A 4 45.04 0.25 0.89
CA GLY A 4 44.24 -0.08 -0.30
C GLY A 4 42.88 0.62 -0.41
N ALA A 5 42.34 1.17 0.69
CA ALA A 5 40.99 1.73 0.71
C ALA A 5 40.90 3.21 0.27
N ILE A 6 42.03 3.94 0.28
CA ILE A 6 42.07 5.38 -0.06
C ILE A 6 42.22 5.61 -1.58
N ALA A 7 42.65 4.59 -2.34
CA ALA A 7 42.86 4.72 -3.78
C ALA A 7 41.57 4.60 -4.62
N ILE A 8 40.50 4.01 -4.09
CA ILE A 8 39.26 3.76 -4.86
C ILE A 8 38.31 4.96 -4.81
N SER A 9 38.27 5.74 -3.72
CA SER A 9 37.42 6.94 -3.64
C SER A 9 37.97 8.12 -4.45
N ALA A 10 39.30 8.20 -4.65
CA ALA A 10 39.93 9.24 -5.47
C ALA A 10 39.73 9.03 -6.98
N ILE A 11 39.54 7.78 -7.43
CA ILE A 11 39.31 7.46 -8.86
C ILE A 11 37.85 7.74 -9.25
N GLN A 12 36.89 7.59 -8.33
CA GLN A 12 35.48 7.90 -8.59
C GLN A 12 35.17 9.41 -8.59
N SER A 13 35.92 10.24 -7.84
CA SER A 13 35.75 11.70 -7.88
C SER A 13 36.34 12.33 -9.16
N GLN A 14 37.47 11.80 -9.67
CA GLN A 14 38.08 12.26 -10.93
C GLN A 14 37.26 11.92 -12.18
N GLN A 15 36.49 10.82 -12.18
CA GLN A 15 35.60 10.50 -13.31
C GLN A 15 34.35 11.39 -13.35
N ARG A 16 33.85 11.87 -12.20
CA ARG A 16 32.72 12.82 -12.13
C ARG A 16 33.10 14.22 -12.62
N GLU A 17 34.34 14.65 -12.38
CA GLU A 17 34.85 15.96 -12.85
C GLU A 17 35.17 15.99 -14.37
N LYS A 18 35.55 14.84 -14.95
CA LYS A 18 35.79 14.72 -16.40
C LYS A 18 34.51 14.72 -17.25
N TYR A 19 33.37 14.31 -16.69
CA TYR A 19 32.08 14.36 -17.40
C TYR A 19 31.46 15.77 -17.42
N LEU A 20 31.68 16.58 -16.37
CA LEU A 20 31.18 17.96 -16.32
C LEU A 20 32.06 18.96 -17.12
N ARG A 21 33.34 18.67 -17.33
CA ARG A 21 34.23 19.51 -18.17
C ARG A 21 34.12 19.26 -19.68
N LYS A 22 33.48 18.18 -20.12
CA LYS A 22 33.29 17.89 -21.56
C LYS A 22 32.05 18.55 -22.18
N PHE A 23 31.13 19.09 -21.37
CA PHE A 23 29.97 19.86 -21.83
C PHE A 23 30.24 21.37 -21.99
N ALA A 24 31.38 21.88 -21.49
CA ALA A 24 31.70 23.30 -21.52
C ALA A 24 32.68 23.74 -22.63
N CYS A 25 33.01 22.89 -23.62
CA CYS A 25 34.09 23.22 -24.57
C CYS A 25 33.84 22.96 -26.07
N ASN A 26 32.58 22.86 -26.51
CA ASN A 26 32.25 22.84 -27.95
C ASN A 26 31.27 23.94 -28.40
N PHE A 27 30.80 24.81 -27.50
CA PHE A 27 29.89 25.91 -27.84
C PHE A 27 30.58 27.30 -27.93
N CYS A 28 31.90 27.38 -27.68
CA CYS A 28 32.65 28.64 -27.61
C CYS A 28 33.52 28.97 -28.84
N ARG A 29 33.30 28.35 -30.01
CA ARG A 29 34.11 28.64 -31.22
C ARG A 29 33.35 29.08 -32.47
N PHE A 30 32.07 29.41 -32.38
CA PHE A 30 31.27 29.78 -33.57
C PHE A 30 30.76 31.22 -33.64
N LEU A 31 31.09 32.11 -32.68
CA LEU A 31 30.57 33.49 -32.68
C LEU A 31 31.65 34.56 -32.51
N LEU A 32 32.60 34.60 -33.44
CA LEU A 32 33.45 35.78 -33.66
C LEU A 32 33.68 35.99 -35.15
N ARG A 33 32.71 36.64 -35.83
CA ARG A 33 32.92 37.50 -37.00
C ARG A 33 31.60 38.16 -37.42
N GLY A 34 31.55 39.50 -37.33
CA GLY A 34 30.70 40.32 -38.19
C GLY A 34 29.55 41.10 -37.54
N TRP A 35 29.84 42.38 -37.26
CA TRP A 35 28.98 43.55 -37.47
C TRP A 35 27.84 43.92 -36.49
N ARG A 36 28.14 45.01 -35.76
CA ARG A 36 27.38 46.24 -35.46
C ARG A 36 25.85 46.27 -35.62
N VAL A 37 25.26 46.93 -34.61
CA VAL A 37 23.94 47.61 -34.49
C VAL A 37 22.89 46.81 -33.70
N GLY A 38 22.42 47.44 -32.61
CA GLY A 38 21.17 47.08 -31.93
C GLY A 38 21.34 46.72 -30.45
N PHE A 39 21.14 47.69 -29.58
CA PHE A 39 20.92 47.48 -28.14
C PHE A 39 19.66 46.60 -27.97
N LEU A 40 19.85 45.33 -27.63
CA LEU A 40 18.77 44.46 -27.16
C LEU A 40 19.25 43.84 -25.84
N VAL A 41 18.75 44.37 -24.74
CA VAL A 41 18.89 43.76 -23.41
C VAL A 41 18.07 42.46 -23.44
N VAL A 42 18.73 41.35 -23.77
CA VAL A 42 18.17 40.01 -23.56
C VAL A 42 18.32 39.72 -22.08
N LEU A 43 17.26 40.00 -21.32
CA LEU A 43 17.05 39.38 -20.02
C LEU A 43 16.94 37.88 -20.26
N ILE A 44 18.04 37.15 -20.03
CA ILE A 44 18.00 35.70 -19.89
C ILE A 44 17.31 35.45 -18.55
N SER A 45 15.98 35.42 -18.58
CA SER A 45 15.20 34.79 -17.53
C SER A 45 15.64 33.33 -17.49
N LEU A 46 16.31 32.94 -16.41
CA LEU A 46 16.37 31.55 -15.99
C LEU A 46 14.93 31.15 -15.69
N ASP A 47 14.27 30.60 -16.70
CA ASP A 47 12.95 30.03 -16.61
C ASP A 47 13.07 28.79 -15.71
N HIS A 48 12.94 29.01 -14.40
CA HIS A 48 12.58 27.94 -13.48
C HIS A 48 11.23 27.46 -13.96
N SER A 49 11.23 26.32 -14.64
CA SER A 49 10.02 25.58 -14.97
C SER A 49 9.19 25.45 -13.69
N ARG A 50 8.20 26.33 -13.54
CA ARG A 50 7.10 26.18 -12.60
C ARG A 50 6.37 24.94 -13.08
N ILE A 51 6.67 23.80 -12.46
CA ILE A 51 5.81 22.65 -12.54
C ILE A 51 4.55 23.06 -11.77
N GLU A 52 3.45 23.32 -12.49
CA GLU A 52 2.10 23.40 -11.93
C GLU A 52 1.73 22.02 -11.37
N GLY A 53 2.38 21.61 -10.28
CA GLY A 53 2.34 20.24 -9.73
C GLY A 53 1.31 20.03 -8.63
N ALA A 54 0.51 21.05 -8.29
CA ALA A 54 -0.45 20.95 -7.20
C ALA A 54 -1.76 20.22 -7.59
N GLU A 55 -2.05 20.04 -8.88
CA GLU A 55 -3.32 19.48 -9.35
C GLU A 55 -3.35 17.93 -9.41
N HIS A 56 -2.22 17.26 -9.17
CA HIS A 56 -2.10 15.79 -9.29
C HIS A 56 -1.93 15.04 -7.96
N LEU A 57 -1.95 15.74 -6.83
CA LEU A 57 -1.88 15.14 -5.48
C LEU A 57 -3.20 14.51 -5.01
N ALA A 58 -4.14 14.19 -5.90
CA ALA A 58 -5.42 13.62 -5.51
C ALA A 58 -5.20 12.21 -4.93
N PRO A 59 -5.46 11.96 -3.63
CA PRO A 59 -5.49 10.61 -3.12
C PRO A 59 -6.57 9.81 -3.87
N PRO A 60 -6.43 8.47 -3.97
CA PRO A 60 -7.45 7.64 -4.59
C PRO A 60 -8.82 7.97 -4.00
N THR A 61 -9.79 8.13 -4.91
CA THR A 61 -11.17 8.58 -4.67
C THR A 61 -11.80 8.01 -3.39
N GLY A 62 -12.61 8.83 -2.70
CA GLY A 62 -13.08 8.61 -1.32
C GLY A 62 -13.75 7.27 -0.97
N GLN A 63 -14.11 6.43 -1.95
CA GLN A 63 -14.57 5.06 -1.72
C GLN A 63 -13.45 4.12 -1.21
N TRP A 64 -12.19 4.36 -1.57
CA TRP A 64 -11.06 3.53 -1.13
C TRP A 64 -10.73 3.74 0.35
N TYR A 65 -10.64 5.00 0.77
CA TYR A 65 -10.38 5.36 2.15
C TYR A 65 -11.50 4.89 3.09
N PHE A 66 -12.74 4.86 2.59
CA PHE A 66 -13.86 4.27 3.31
C PHE A 66 -13.65 2.77 3.60
N ARG A 67 -13.16 1.99 2.64
CA ARG A 67 -12.90 0.55 2.83
C ARG A 67 -11.76 0.27 3.82
N LEU A 68 -10.72 1.10 3.83
CA LEU A 68 -9.64 0.99 4.83
C LEU A 68 -10.12 1.27 6.26
N ASN A 69 -11.19 2.05 6.42
CA ASN A 69 -11.79 2.33 7.72
C ASN A 69 -13.03 1.47 8.01
N ALA A 70 -13.37 0.54 7.12
CA ALA A 70 -14.46 -0.39 7.37
C ALA A 70 -14.09 -1.31 8.55
N PRO A 71 -15.02 -1.56 9.47
CA PRO A 71 -14.75 -2.42 10.62
C PRO A 71 -14.59 -3.88 10.20
N VAL A 72 -13.69 -4.55 10.90
CA VAL A 72 -13.35 -5.95 10.73
C VAL A 72 -13.53 -6.64 12.09
N SER A 73 -14.30 -7.72 12.06
CA SER A 73 -14.44 -8.66 13.18
C SER A 73 -13.90 -10.00 12.72
N ALA A 74 -12.86 -10.50 13.39
CA ALA A 74 -12.21 -11.75 13.00
C ALA A 74 -11.52 -12.41 14.18
N VAL A 75 -11.54 -13.75 14.21
CA VAL A 75 -10.74 -14.56 15.14
C VAL A 75 -9.89 -15.50 14.31
N TRP A 76 -8.59 -15.37 14.42
CA TRP A 76 -7.61 -16.24 13.78
C TRP A 76 -6.81 -16.95 14.85
N LYS A 77 -6.80 -18.28 14.80
CA LYS A 77 -5.93 -19.12 15.62
C LYS A 77 -5.19 -20.08 14.70
N GLY A 78 -3.86 -20.06 14.74
CA GLY A 78 -2.99 -20.91 13.93
C GLY A 78 -3.14 -20.74 12.41
N GLN A 79 -3.75 -19.64 11.94
CA GLN A 79 -3.95 -19.42 10.50
C GLN A 79 -2.69 -18.85 9.87
N SER A 80 -2.34 -19.29 8.66
CA SER A 80 -1.21 -18.71 7.94
C SER A 80 -1.48 -17.26 7.53
N LEU A 81 -0.44 -16.42 7.55
CA LEU A 81 -0.52 -15.01 7.17
C LEU A 81 -1.08 -14.83 5.76
N GLY A 82 -0.69 -15.71 4.82
CA GLY A 82 -1.21 -15.69 3.45
C GLY A 82 -2.73 -15.85 3.39
N VAL A 83 -3.28 -16.85 4.10
CA VAL A 83 -4.72 -17.08 4.17
C VAL A 83 -5.45 -15.90 4.81
N VAL A 84 -4.87 -15.30 5.86
CA VAL A 84 -5.46 -14.12 6.51
C VAL A 84 -5.53 -12.93 5.54
N LEU A 85 -4.45 -12.65 4.81
CA LEU A 85 -4.45 -11.56 3.83
C LEU A 85 -5.41 -11.81 2.67
N GLU A 86 -5.55 -13.05 2.20
CA GLU A 86 -6.52 -13.42 1.17
C GLU A 86 -7.97 -13.20 1.64
N ARG A 87 -8.29 -13.59 2.88
CA ARG A 87 -9.61 -13.36 3.49
C ARG A 87 -9.92 -11.88 3.69
N LEU A 88 -8.94 -11.10 4.12
CA LEU A 88 -9.07 -9.65 4.21
C LEU A 88 -9.33 -9.05 2.82
N ALA A 89 -8.64 -9.53 1.78
CA ALA A 89 -8.85 -9.05 0.42
C ALA A 89 -10.25 -9.37 -0.09
N ALA A 90 -10.74 -10.58 0.16
CA ALA A 90 -12.08 -11.00 -0.25
C ALA A 90 -13.17 -10.22 0.49
N SER A 91 -13.07 -10.12 1.82
CA SER A 91 -14.09 -9.47 2.66
C SER A 91 -14.14 -7.95 2.48
N GLN A 92 -12.99 -7.29 2.34
CA GLN A 92 -12.91 -5.82 2.26
C GLN A 92 -12.83 -5.30 0.82
N GLY A 93 -12.68 -6.20 -0.17
CA GLY A 93 -12.49 -5.84 -1.57
C GLY A 93 -11.21 -5.02 -1.79
N ILE A 94 -10.15 -5.32 -1.02
CA ILE A 94 -8.84 -4.65 -1.06
C ILE A 94 -7.76 -5.68 -1.42
N PRO A 95 -7.30 -5.73 -2.67
CA PRO A 95 -6.24 -6.65 -3.08
C PRO A 95 -4.90 -6.30 -2.42
N PHE A 96 -4.16 -7.33 -1.98
CA PHE A 96 -2.81 -7.16 -1.42
C PHE A 96 -1.72 -7.55 -2.42
N TRP A 97 -0.73 -6.68 -2.58
CA TRP A 97 0.60 -7.04 -3.07
C TRP A 97 1.46 -7.48 -1.89
N VAL A 98 1.89 -8.75 -1.89
CA VAL A 98 2.73 -9.29 -0.82
C VAL A 98 4.15 -9.42 -1.36
N ASP A 99 5.08 -8.74 -0.72
CA ASP A 99 6.51 -8.81 -1.02
C ASP A 99 7.02 -10.24 -0.84
N ARG A 100 7.86 -10.71 -1.78
CA ARG A 100 8.40 -12.08 -1.77
C ARG A 100 9.22 -12.43 -0.52
N ARG A 101 9.74 -11.43 0.20
CA ARG A 101 10.49 -11.59 1.45
C ARG A 101 9.57 -11.87 2.64
N VAL A 102 8.26 -11.78 2.47
CA VAL A 102 7.26 -12.11 3.50
C VAL A 102 7.08 -13.62 3.55
N ASP A 103 7.26 -14.19 4.75
CA ASP A 103 6.85 -15.57 5.01
C ASP A 103 5.32 -15.64 5.20
N ILE A 104 4.64 -16.08 4.15
CA ILE A 104 3.18 -16.23 4.14
C ILE A 104 2.68 -17.47 4.91
N GLN A 105 3.56 -18.42 5.25
CA GLN A 105 3.19 -19.63 5.99
C GLN A 105 3.19 -19.40 7.50
N ARG A 106 3.81 -18.31 7.96
CA ARG A 106 3.83 -17.92 9.37
C ARG A 106 2.41 -17.84 9.93
N THR A 107 2.19 -18.53 11.04
CA THR A 107 0.89 -18.57 11.71
C THR A 107 0.64 -17.31 12.53
N VAL A 108 -0.63 -16.89 12.58
CA VAL A 108 -1.07 -15.74 13.37
C VAL A 108 -2.21 -16.13 14.31
N ASP A 109 -2.12 -15.61 15.54
CA ASP A 109 -3.13 -15.75 16.59
C ASP A 109 -3.61 -14.35 16.98
N LEU A 110 -4.76 -13.94 16.44
CA LEU A 110 -5.27 -12.59 16.59
C LEU A 110 -6.80 -12.58 16.70
N GLN A 111 -7.31 -11.63 17.46
CA GLN A 111 -8.74 -11.38 17.58
C GLN A 111 -9.01 -9.88 17.41
N PHE A 112 -10.03 -9.59 16.61
CA PHE A 112 -10.54 -8.26 16.33
C PHE A 112 -12.06 -8.26 16.45
N ASN A 113 -12.60 -7.22 17.08
CA ASN A 113 -14.03 -7.02 17.22
C ASN A 113 -14.33 -5.57 16.80
N ASP A 114 -14.93 -5.40 15.63
CA ASP A 114 -15.34 -4.09 15.09
C ASP A 114 -14.18 -3.07 14.99
N VAL A 115 -13.02 -3.53 14.52
CA VAL A 115 -11.79 -2.72 14.44
C VAL A 115 -11.55 -2.28 12.99
N PRO A 116 -11.21 -1.00 12.71
CA PRO A 116 -10.89 -0.56 11.36
C PRO A 116 -9.79 -1.41 10.70
N LEU A 117 -9.91 -1.69 9.40
CA LEU A 117 -8.91 -2.47 8.67
C LEU A 117 -7.49 -1.91 8.79
N THR A 118 -7.31 -0.59 8.83
CA THR A 118 -6.01 0.04 9.09
C THR A 118 -5.36 -0.44 10.39
N GLU A 119 -6.13 -0.49 11.48
CA GLU A 119 -5.65 -0.97 12.77
C GLU A 119 -5.41 -2.49 12.77
N VAL A 120 -6.24 -3.25 12.04
CA VAL A 120 -5.99 -4.69 11.80
C VAL A 120 -4.64 -4.90 11.12
N LEU A 121 -4.36 -4.17 10.03
CA LEU A 121 -3.12 -4.25 9.29
C LEU A 121 -1.92 -3.80 10.12
N ASP A 122 -2.07 -2.74 10.92
CA ASP A 122 -1.02 -2.28 11.85
C ASP A 122 -0.67 -3.36 12.88
N ARG A 123 -1.66 -3.96 13.53
CA ARG A 123 -1.40 -5.02 14.53
C ARG A 123 -0.82 -6.27 13.87
N LEU A 124 -1.40 -6.71 12.74
CA LEU A 124 -0.96 -7.89 11.99
C LEU A 124 0.49 -7.75 11.52
N THR A 125 0.85 -6.62 10.91
CA THR A 125 2.20 -6.40 10.38
C THR A 125 3.22 -6.17 11.49
N LYS A 126 2.86 -5.44 12.55
CA LYS A 126 3.75 -5.19 13.69
C LYS A 126 4.20 -6.48 14.36
N LEU A 127 3.29 -7.43 14.60
CA LEU A 127 3.58 -8.73 15.20
C LEU A 127 4.50 -9.61 14.35
N ASN A 128 4.49 -9.41 13.03
CA ASN A 128 5.30 -10.17 12.08
C ASN A 128 6.56 -9.41 11.65
N SER A 129 6.90 -8.30 12.30
CA SER A 129 8.02 -7.42 11.91
C SER A 129 7.95 -6.92 10.45
N LEU A 130 6.74 -6.78 9.94
CA LEU A 130 6.42 -6.26 8.62
C LEU A 130 5.93 -4.81 8.72
N GLY A 131 5.74 -4.20 7.55
CA GLY A 131 4.96 -2.97 7.38
C GLY A 131 3.98 -3.13 6.22
N TRP A 132 3.09 -2.15 6.09
CA TRP A 132 2.18 -2.04 4.96
C TRP A 132 2.08 -0.60 4.47
N SER A 133 1.65 -0.42 3.23
CA SER A 133 1.40 0.90 2.64
C SER A 133 0.20 0.85 1.68
N PRO A 134 -0.75 1.79 1.76
CA PRO A 134 -1.85 1.88 0.81
C PRO A 134 -1.37 2.50 -0.52
N LEU A 135 -1.60 1.80 -1.63
CA LEU A 135 -1.12 2.19 -2.96
C LEU A 135 -2.28 2.23 -3.95
N GLY A 136 -3.02 3.33 -3.98
CA GLY A 136 -4.13 3.50 -4.91
C GLY A 136 -5.27 2.52 -4.61
N ASN A 137 -5.40 1.47 -5.43
CA ASN A 137 -6.44 0.44 -5.35
C ASN A 137 -5.93 -0.91 -4.83
N ILE A 138 -4.69 -0.96 -4.31
CA ILE A 138 -4.10 -2.13 -3.66
C ILE A 138 -3.42 -1.73 -2.34
N CYS A 139 -3.12 -2.72 -1.51
CA CYS A 139 -2.26 -2.55 -0.33
C CYS A 139 -0.96 -3.35 -0.51
N TYR A 140 0.17 -2.71 -0.26
CA TYR A 140 1.46 -3.38 -0.17
C TYR A 140 1.68 -3.92 1.24
N VAL A 141 2.18 -5.15 1.35
CA VAL A 141 2.64 -5.76 2.60
C VAL A 141 4.04 -6.31 2.39
N GLY A 142 5.00 -5.90 3.21
CA GLY A 142 6.40 -6.30 3.03
C GLY A 142 7.28 -5.98 4.24
N PRO A 143 8.61 -6.13 4.12
CA PRO A 143 9.54 -5.66 5.12
C PRO A 143 9.28 -4.19 5.47
N ARG A 144 9.49 -3.82 6.74
CA ARG A 144 9.14 -2.48 7.25
C ARG A 144 9.73 -1.35 6.42
N ASP A 145 11.00 -1.46 6.06
CA ASP A 145 11.69 -0.40 5.30
C ASP A 145 11.12 -0.29 3.89
N ALA A 146 10.94 -1.42 3.19
CA ALA A 146 10.33 -1.44 1.86
C ALA A 146 8.90 -0.87 1.86
N ALA A 147 8.07 -1.26 2.84
CA ALA A 147 6.72 -0.72 2.98
C ALA A 147 6.70 0.79 3.27
N ARG A 148 7.73 1.32 3.93
CA ARG A 148 7.88 2.77 4.17
C ARG A 148 8.42 3.55 2.97
N GLU A 149 9.06 2.87 2.02
CA GLU A 149 9.71 3.47 0.85
C GLU A 149 8.84 3.37 -0.41
N ILE A 150 8.01 2.33 -0.53
CA ILE A 150 7.33 1.95 -1.78
C ILE A 150 6.46 3.05 -2.39
N ALA A 151 5.73 3.81 -1.57
CA ALA A 151 4.90 4.90 -2.08
C ALA A 151 5.76 6.01 -2.69
N THR A 152 6.90 6.32 -2.08
CA THR A 152 7.87 7.30 -2.59
C THR A 152 8.57 6.79 -3.85
N LEU A 153 8.92 5.50 -3.90
CA LEU A 153 9.50 4.89 -5.12
C LEU A 153 8.54 4.94 -6.31
N LEU A 154 7.26 4.67 -6.08
CA LEU A 154 6.23 4.74 -7.11
C LEU A 154 6.08 6.17 -7.62
N GLU A 155 6.08 7.15 -6.73
CA GLU A 155 5.97 8.55 -7.14
C GLU A 155 7.19 9.03 -7.92
N LEU A 156 8.41 8.71 -7.46
CA LEU A 156 9.64 9.02 -8.19
C LEU A 156 9.63 8.41 -9.61
N ALA A 157 9.13 7.18 -9.74
CA ALA A 157 9.01 6.54 -11.04
C ALA A 157 7.96 7.24 -11.92
N LYS A 158 6.81 7.66 -11.37
CA LYS A 158 5.81 8.45 -12.10
C LYS A 158 6.37 9.78 -12.59
N GLN A 159 7.09 10.51 -11.76
CA GLN A 159 7.74 11.77 -12.16
C GLN A 159 8.74 11.56 -13.30
N SER A 160 9.49 10.46 -13.29
CA SER A 160 10.40 10.14 -14.40
C SER A 160 9.65 9.90 -15.72
N VAL A 161 8.41 9.43 -15.66
CA VAL A 161 7.53 9.22 -16.82
C VAL A 161 6.89 10.52 -17.30
N GLU A 162 6.63 11.48 -16.42
CA GLU A 162 6.09 12.80 -16.78
C GLU A 162 7.03 13.57 -17.74
N GLY A 163 8.34 13.44 -17.57
CA GLY A 163 9.33 14.07 -18.46
C GLY A 163 9.41 13.49 -19.89
N LEU A 164 8.71 12.38 -20.17
CA LEU A 164 8.74 11.72 -21.47
C LEU A 164 7.85 12.40 -22.52
N SER A 165 8.06 12.05 -23.79
CA SER A 165 7.13 12.41 -24.86
C SER A 165 5.73 11.83 -24.59
N THR A 166 4.68 12.52 -25.04
CA THR A 166 3.28 12.10 -24.81
C THR A 166 3.04 10.64 -25.20
N ALA A 167 3.55 10.20 -26.35
CA ALA A 167 3.40 8.83 -26.82
C ALA A 167 4.02 7.81 -25.83
N LYS A 168 5.23 8.08 -25.34
CA LYS A 168 5.91 7.20 -24.39
C LYS A 168 5.28 7.25 -23.00
N ARG A 169 4.85 8.43 -22.55
CA ARG A 169 4.11 8.61 -21.30
C ARG A 169 2.84 7.76 -21.28
N VAL A 170 2.07 7.78 -22.37
CA VAL A 170 0.85 6.96 -22.50
C VAL A 170 1.16 5.47 -22.37
N LEU A 171 2.25 4.97 -22.97
CA LEU A 171 2.63 3.55 -22.84
C LEU A 171 2.96 3.17 -21.38
N TRP A 172 3.75 3.99 -20.69
CA TRP A 172 4.13 3.74 -19.30
C TRP A 172 2.97 3.89 -18.31
N MET A 173 2.03 4.78 -18.59
CA MET A 173 0.84 5.00 -17.76
C MET A 173 -0.34 4.10 -18.14
N ARG A 174 -0.23 3.31 -19.21
CA ARG A 174 -1.27 2.38 -19.64
C ARG A 174 -1.57 1.38 -18.54
N THR A 175 -2.82 1.39 -18.08
CA THR A 175 -3.33 0.43 -17.10
C THR A 175 -3.69 -0.87 -17.79
N SER A 176 -3.35 -2.00 -17.17
CA SER A 176 -3.73 -3.32 -17.67
C SER A 176 -3.92 -4.28 -16.50
N PRO A 177 -4.93 -5.17 -16.56
CA PRO A 177 -5.08 -6.24 -15.58
C PRO A 177 -3.77 -7.03 -15.45
N ILE A 178 -3.47 -7.48 -14.24
CA ILE A 178 -2.27 -8.27 -13.99
C ILE A 178 -2.70 -9.64 -13.50
N SER A 179 -2.23 -10.66 -14.19
CA SER A 179 -2.33 -12.02 -13.72
C SER A 179 -1.15 -12.82 -14.20
N TRP A 180 -0.69 -13.73 -13.37
CA TRP A 180 0.33 -14.71 -13.77
C TRP A 180 0.00 -16.07 -13.14
N PRO A 181 0.32 -17.17 -13.85
CA PRO A 181 0.12 -18.51 -13.32
C PRO A 181 1.13 -18.85 -12.21
N ARG A 182 0.93 -20.00 -11.57
CA ARG A 182 1.90 -20.54 -10.60
C ARG A 182 3.20 -20.86 -11.32
N LEU A 183 4.33 -20.73 -10.61
CA LEU A 183 5.69 -20.95 -11.10
C LEU A 183 6.15 -19.93 -12.15
N SER A 184 5.49 -18.76 -12.22
CA SER A 184 6.00 -17.65 -13.02
C SER A 184 7.29 -17.09 -12.43
N GLN A 185 8.21 -16.72 -13.31
CA GLN A 185 9.50 -16.11 -12.95
C GLN A 185 9.41 -14.59 -13.05
N PRO A 186 9.84 -13.82 -12.02
CA PRO A 186 9.71 -12.36 -12.00
C PRO A 186 10.46 -11.67 -13.14
N ARG A 187 11.65 -12.17 -13.47
CA ARG A 187 12.43 -11.65 -14.61
C ARG A 187 11.67 -11.78 -15.93
N SER A 188 11.11 -12.97 -16.19
CA SER A 188 10.33 -13.22 -17.41
C SER A 188 9.07 -12.36 -17.49
N LEU A 189 8.34 -12.23 -16.37
CA LEU A 189 7.16 -11.35 -16.29
C LEU A 189 7.51 -9.90 -16.60
N LEU A 190 8.57 -9.39 -15.99
CA LEU A 190 9.01 -8.01 -16.21
C LEU A 190 9.44 -7.78 -17.67
N THR A 191 10.17 -8.74 -18.26
CA THR A 191 10.57 -8.69 -19.67
C THR A 191 9.35 -8.67 -20.60
N GLU A 192 8.36 -9.52 -20.35
CA GLU A 192 7.11 -9.56 -21.12
C GLU A 192 6.37 -8.21 -21.07
N TRP A 193 6.11 -7.69 -19.87
CA TRP A 193 5.38 -6.43 -19.69
C TRP A 193 6.03 -5.24 -20.40
N LEU A 194 7.36 -5.19 -20.45
CA LEU A 194 8.11 -4.12 -21.11
C LEU A 194 8.19 -4.31 -22.63
N ASN A 195 8.44 -5.54 -23.09
CA ASN A 195 8.55 -5.86 -24.51
C ASN A 195 7.22 -5.62 -25.25
N ASP A 196 6.08 -5.88 -24.60
CA ASP A 196 4.75 -5.57 -25.14
C ASP A 196 4.55 -4.10 -25.50
N GLN A 197 5.34 -3.20 -24.90
CA GLN A 197 5.32 -1.76 -25.19
C GLN A 197 6.59 -1.29 -25.94
N GLY A 198 7.41 -2.21 -26.42
CA GLY A 198 8.67 -1.90 -27.10
C GLY A 198 9.71 -1.23 -26.20
N ILE A 199 9.74 -1.59 -24.92
CA ILE A 199 10.70 -1.08 -23.93
C ILE A 199 11.73 -2.18 -23.63
N THR A 200 13.02 -1.85 -23.72
CA THR A 200 14.10 -2.81 -23.45
C THR A 200 14.45 -2.84 -21.97
N LEU A 201 14.47 -4.04 -21.38
CA LEU A 201 14.95 -4.26 -20.01
C LEU A 201 16.47 -4.42 -19.99
N HIS A 202 17.15 -3.67 -19.11
CA HIS A 202 18.59 -3.76 -18.86
C HIS A 202 18.88 -4.11 -17.40
N LEU A 203 20.01 -4.79 -17.19
CA LEU A 203 20.49 -5.27 -15.88
C LEU A 203 19.51 -6.23 -15.18
N SER A 204 18.79 -7.03 -15.97
CA SER A 204 17.79 -8.00 -15.48
C SER A 204 18.39 -9.12 -14.60
N GLU A 205 19.69 -9.33 -14.69
CA GLU A 205 20.46 -10.29 -13.89
C GLU A 205 20.49 -9.95 -12.41
N LEU A 206 20.25 -8.67 -12.04
CA LEU A 206 20.10 -8.26 -10.65
C LEU A 206 18.83 -8.83 -9.99
N ILE A 207 17.83 -9.20 -10.80
CA ILE A 207 16.61 -9.84 -10.30
C ILE A 207 16.93 -11.31 -10.05
N GLU A 208 16.98 -11.71 -8.78
CA GLU A 208 17.24 -13.09 -8.40
C GLU A 208 16.21 -14.05 -9.00
N HIS A 209 16.64 -15.29 -9.27
CA HIS A 209 15.72 -16.32 -9.75
C HIS A 209 14.75 -16.71 -8.64
N ASP A 210 13.46 -16.73 -8.97
CA ASP A 210 12.38 -17.02 -8.04
C ASP A 210 11.19 -17.64 -8.80
N LEU A 211 10.31 -18.33 -8.08
CA LEU A 211 9.10 -18.95 -8.62
C LEU A 211 7.89 -18.51 -7.81
N TRP A 212 7.01 -17.72 -8.43
CA TRP A 212 5.90 -17.11 -7.73
C TRP A 212 4.64 -17.97 -7.72
N ALA A 213 3.85 -17.80 -6.66
CA ALA A 213 2.48 -18.27 -6.63
C ALA A 213 1.65 -17.53 -7.71
N ALA A 214 0.55 -18.16 -8.13
CA ALA A 214 -0.39 -17.51 -9.04
C ALA A 214 -0.97 -16.25 -8.37
N LYS A 215 -1.17 -15.20 -9.16
CA LYS A 215 -1.77 -13.95 -8.66
C LYS A 215 -2.69 -13.35 -9.69
N LYS A 216 -3.72 -12.66 -9.20
CA LYS A 216 -4.56 -11.74 -9.97
C LYS A 216 -4.68 -10.44 -9.19
N LEU A 217 -4.47 -9.32 -9.86
CA LEU A 217 -4.54 -7.98 -9.30
C LEU A 217 -5.39 -7.08 -10.19
N PRO A 218 -5.96 -6.00 -9.63
CA PRO A 218 -6.67 -5.01 -10.42
C PRO A 218 -5.72 -4.36 -11.44
N PRO A 219 -6.25 -3.67 -12.46
CA PRO A 219 -5.41 -2.96 -13.42
C PRO A 219 -4.50 -1.94 -12.74
N LEU A 220 -3.20 -1.99 -13.05
CA LEU A 220 -2.21 -0.99 -12.62
C LEU A 220 -1.45 -0.44 -13.84
N PRO A 221 -0.99 0.82 -13.81
CA PRO A 221 -0.08 1.38 -14.81
C PRO A 221 1.21 0.54 -14.93
N LEU A 222 1.78 0.44 -16.14
CA LEU A 222 3.04 -0.29 -16.35
C LEU A 222 4.15 0.17 -15.38
N VAL A 223 4.32 1.48 -15.18
CA VAL A 223 5.33 2.02 -14.26
C VAL A 223 5.16 1.48 -12.82
N GLU A 224 3.92 1.36 -12.33
CA GLU A 224 3.67 0.86 -10.98
C GLU A 224 3.96 -0.64 -10.87
N ARG A 225 3.59 -1.41 -11.89
CA ARG A 225 3.85 -2.86 -11.96
C ARG A 225 5.34 -3.17 -11.88
N VAL A 226 6.14 -2.40 -12.62
CA VAL A 226 7.60 -2.52 -12.65
C VAL A 226 8.18 -2.26 -11.26
N VAL A 227 7.81 -1.14 -10.63
CA VAL A 227 8.32 -0.77 -9.31
C VAL A 227 7.90 -1.78 -8.23
N LEU A 228 6.64 -2.21 -8.23
CA LEU A 228 6.13 -3.21 -7.27
C LEU A 228 6.87 -4.54 -7.35
N LEU A 229 7.14 -5.01 -8.58
CA LEU A 229 7.89 -6.24 -8.81
C LEU A 229 9.34 -6.10 -8.29
N LEU A 230 10.01 -5.00 -8.65
CA LEU A 230 11.41 -4.77 -8.29
C LEU A 230 11.60 -4.53 -6.78
N ALA A 231 10.63 -3.90 -6.12
CA ALA A 231 10.70 -3.64 -4.68
C ALA A 231 10.83 -4.93 -3.85
N GLY A 232 10.24 -6.05 -4.30
CA GLY A 232 10.40 -7.36 -3.66
C GLY A 232 11.83 -7.90 -3.66
N PHE A 233 12.70 -7.35 -4.51
CA PHE A 233 14.12 -7.68 -4.61
C PHE A 233 15.02 -6.57 -4.04
N ASP A 234 14.45 -5.58 -3.35
CA ASP A 234 15.17 -4.37 -2.91
C ASP A 234 15.75 -3.53 -4.08
N LEU A 235 15.10 -3.60 -5.23
CA LEU A 235 15.49 -2.91 -6.47
C LEU A 235 14.47 -1.85 -6.86
N THR A 236 14.89 -0.96 -7.74
CA THR A 236 14.02 -0.02 -8.46
C THR A 236 14.45 0.07 -9.93
N CYS A 237 13.81 0.93 -10.71
CA CYS A 237 14.15 1.15 -12.11
C CYS A 237 14.51 2.60 -12.40
N GLN A 238 15.41 2.79 -13.36
CA GLN A 238 15.63 4.05 -14.06
C GLN A 238 15.06 3.95 -15.48
N ILE A 239 14.18 4.88 -15.82
CA ILE A 239 13.59 5.00 -17.15
C ILE A 239 14.44 5.98 -17.96
N SER A 240 14.81 5.61 -19.19
CA SER A 240 15.57 6.50 -20.07
C SER A 240 14.78 7.77 -20.41
N PRO A 241 15.43 8.92 -20.69
CA PRO A 241 14.72 10.13 -21.14
C PRO A 241 13.88 9.94 -22.41
N THR A 242 14.23 8.93 -23.23
CA THR A 242 13.50 8.51 -24.43
C THR A 242 12.34 7.56 -24.11
N GLY A 243 12.26 7.02 -22.90
CA GLY A 243 11.18 6.14 -22.43
C GLY A 243 11.18 4.74 -23.04
N ASP A 244 12.23 4.35 -23.76
CA ASP A 244 12.38 3.08 -24.48
C ASP A 244 13.27 2.07 -23.76
N LYS A 245 13.87 2.46 -22.63
CA LYS A 245 14.75 1.61 -21.83
C LYS A 245 14.41 1.71 -20.35
N CYS A 246 14.31 0.56 -19.71
CA CYS A 246 14.15 0.38 -18.28
C CYS A 246 15.40 -0.30 -17.73
N THR A 247 16.15 0.36 -16.85
CA THR A 247 17.37 -0.19 -16.25
C THR A 247 17.11 -0.53 -14.79
N VAL A 248 17.29 -1.79 -14.42
CA VAL A 248 17.19 -2.24 -13.03
C VAL A 248 18.39 -1.72 -12.24
N VAL A 249 18.14 -1.12 -11.08
CA VAL A 249 19.17 -0.56 -10.20
C VAL A 249 18.83 -0.82 -8.73
N GLN A 250 19.84 -0.73 -7.86
CA GLN A 250 19.65 -0.72 -6.41
C GLN A 250 18.87 0.54 -5.99
N ILE A 251 18.06 0.42 -4.94
CA ILE A 251 17.33 1.57 -4.38
C ILE A 251 18.34 2.58 -3.78
N PRO A 252 18.41 3.82 -4.29
CA PRO A 252 19.25 4.85 -3.68
C PRO A 252 18.58 5.34 -2.39
N ARG A 253 19.26 5.14 -1.25
CA ARG A 253 18.74 5.52 0.07
C ARG A 253 19.47 6.76 0.62
N PRO A 254 18.78 7.62 1.41
CA PRO A 254 17.37 7.52 1.78
C PRO A 254 16.43 7.81 0.60
N VAL A 255 15.27 7.13 0.56
CA VAL A 255 14.25 7.35 -0.49
C VAL A 255 13.40 8.56 -0.12
N ASN A 256 13.74 9.70 -0.73
CA ASN A 256 13.01 10.96 -0.56
C ASN A 256 12.66 11.55 -1.92
N ILE A 257 11.59 12.33 -1.95
CA ILE A 257 11.17 13.14 -3.08
C ILE A 257 11.19 14.61 -2.65
N THR A 258 11.43 15.51 -3.61
CA THR A 258 11.44 16.95 -3.38
C THR A 258 10.35 17.58 -4.24
N LEU A 259 9.45 18.34 -3.60
CA LEU A 259 8.33 19.01 -4.25
C LEU A 259 8.26 20.48 -3.87
N THR A 260 7.75 21.29 -4.79
CA THR A 260 7.52 22.71 -4.58
C THR A 260 6.03 22.98 -4.39
N TYR A 261 5.69 23.81 -3.39
CA TYR A 261 4.34 24.21 -3.03
C TYR A 261 4.23 25.74 -3.00
N GLU A 262 3.03 26.27 -3.20
CA GLU A 262 2.75 27.69 -3.01
C GLU A 262 2.63 28.04 -1.51
N ALA A 263 3.25 29.14 -1.09
CA ALA A 263 3.16 29.61 0.28
C ALA A 263 1.84 30.36 0.52
N GLY A 264 0.79 29.64 0.93
CA GLY A 264 -0.48 30.23 1.36
C GLY A 264 -0.50 30.68 2.83
N GLN A 265 -1.59 31.34 3.26
CA GLN A 265 -1.79 31.81 4.65
C GLN A 265 -1.67 30.68 5.70
N LYS A 266 -2.07 29.46 5.35
CA LYS A 266 -2.05 28.28 6.25
C LYS A 266 -0.67 27.62 6.37
N SER A 267 0.31 28.02 5.54
CA SER A 267 1.63 27.37 5.46
C SER A 267 2.36 27.33 6.79
N ARG A 268 2.32 28.42 7.57
CA ARG A 268 3.03 28.49 8.85
C ARG A 268 2.52 27.45 9.85
N ALA A 269 1.20 27.24 9.92
CA ALA A 269 0.60 26.25 10.80
C ALA A 269 0.86 24.82 10.30
N ALA A 270 0.74 24.58 8.99
CA ALA A 270 1.03 23.30 8.36
C ALA A 270 2.49 22.87 8.59
N ILE A 271 3.45 23.77 8.37
CA ILE A 271 4.89 23.54 8.63
C ILE A 271 5.10 23.19 10.10
N ALA A 272 4.59 24.03 11.02
CA ALA A 272 4.79 23.80 12.46
C ALA A 272 4.18 22.48 12.94
N GLN A 273 3.05 22.06 12.38
CA GLN A 273 2.44 20.77 12.69
C GLN A 273 3.30 19.62 12.16
N LEU A 274 3.66 19.64 10.88
CA LEU A 274 4.35 18.52 10.25
C LEU A 274 5.78 18.37 10.76
N SER A 275 6.49 19.46 11.07
CA SER A 275 7.82 19.39 11.68
C SER A 275 7.82 18.71 13.06
N ARG A 276 6.69 18.72 13.80
CA ARG A 276 6.56 17.97 15.06
C ARG A 276 6.27 16.49 14.83
N GLU A 277 5.44 16.16 13.84
CA GLU A 277 5.00 14.79 13.57
C GLU A 277 6.03 13.99 12.77
N SER A 278 6.75 14.65 11.85
CA SER A 278 7.70 14.04 10.92
C SER A 278 9.00 14.84 10.87
N PRO A 279 9.93 14.64 11.83
CA PRO A 279 11.18 15.40 11.91
C PRO A 279 12.13 15.20 10.70
N GLN A 280 11.92 14.13 9.92
CA GLN A 280 12.71 13.85 8.72
C GLN A 280 12.18 14.57 7.48
N PHE A 281 11.02 15.23 7.57
CA PHE A 281 10.44 16.03 6.50
C PHE A 281 10.96 17.46 6.59
N HIS A 282 11.80 17.84 5.62
CA HIS A 282 12.48 19.12 5.62
C HIS A 282 11.71 20.10 4.72
N ILE A 283 11.40 21.28 5.25
CA ILE A 283 10.67 22.32 4.51
C ILE A 283 11.49 23.61 4.56
N GLU A 284 11.80 24.13 3.38
CA GLU A 284 12.51 25.39 3.20
C GLU A 284 11.65 26.37 2.42
N ARG A 285 11.72 27.65 2.78
CA ARG A 285 11.05 28.70 2.02
C ARG A 285 12.02 29.22 0.96
N GLN A 286 11.63 29.14 -0.30
CA GLN A 286 12.38 29.69 -1.43
C GLN A 286 11.52 30.76 -2.12
N GLY A 287 11.77 32.03 -1.79
CA GLY A 287 10.97 33.16 -2.27
C GLY A 287 9.50 33.09 -1.85
N GLU A 288 8.61 33.05 -2.85
CA GLU A 288 7.16 32.90 -2.66
C GLU A 288 6.70 31.43 -2.56
N GLY A 289 7.61 30.47 -2.81
CA GLY A 289 7.35 29.04 -2.73
C GLY A 289 7.91 28.38 -1.47
N LEU A 290 7.45 27.16 -1.23
CA LEU A 290 7.98 26.23 -0.23
C LEU A 290 8.56 25.04 -0.99
N THR A 291 9.82 24.70 -0.71
CA THR A 291 10.42 23.45 -1.16
C THR A 291 10.41 22.47 0.00
N ALA A 292 9.78 21.31 -0.18
CA ALA A 292 9.75 20.28 0.84
C ALA A 292 10.44 19.01 0.34
N THR A 293 11.15 18.32 1.21
CA THR A 293 11.84 17.06 0.92
C THR A 293 11.53 16.02 1.98
N GLY A 294 11.07 14.85 1.55
CA GLY A 294 10.88 13.69 2.41
C GLY A 294 10.11 12.59 1.71
N ARG A 295 9.36 11.79 2.47
CA ARG A 295 8.58 10.68 1.90
C ARG A 295 7.25 11.14 1.34
N TRP A 296 6.72 10.36 0.42
CA TRP A 296 5.43 10.65 -0.22
C TRP A 296 4.28 10.83 0.76
N GLU A 297 4.20 10.00 1.80
CA GLU A 297 3.13 10.10 2.80
C GLU A 297 3.18 11.42 3.58
N ASP A 298 4.39 11.94 3.83
CA ASP A 298 4.60 13.23 4.48
C ASP A 298 4.18 14.37 3.53
N HIS A 299 4.45 14.25 2.22
CA HIS A 299 3.97 15.17 1.18
C HIS A 299 2.44 15.19 1.04
N VAL A 300 1.78 14.04 1.06
CA VAL A 300 0.32 13.93 1.03
C VAL A 300 -0.27 14.66 2.25
N ARG A 301 0.21 14.35 3.46
CA ARG A 301 -0.25 15.03 4.68
C ARG A 301 0.01 16.52 4.64
N PHE A 302 1.18 16.95 4.16
CA PHE A 302 1.51 18.37 4.02
C PHE A 302 0.52 19.08 3.10
N SER A 303 0.20 18.48 1.95
CA SER A 303 -0.75 19.05 0.99
C SER A 303 -2.17 19.18 1.58
N GLU A 304 -2.63 18.20 2.37
CA GLU A 304 -3.92 18.24 3.05
C GLU A 304 -3.99 19.36 4.10
N LEU A 305 -2.91 19.54 4.86
CA LEU A 305 -2.78 20.64 5.83
C LEU A 305 -2.79 22.01 5.15
N LEU A 306 -2.11 22.15 4.01
CA LEU A 306 -2.14 23.38 3.20
C LEU A 306 -3.55 23.67 2.65
N ALA A 307 -4.25 22.64 2.19
CA ALA A 307 -5.65 22.74 1.77
C ALA A 307 -6.62 23.02 2.95
N GLY A 308 -6.17 22.84 4.19
CA GLY A 308 -6.98 23.00 5.39
C GLY A 308 -7.99 21.88 5.64
N LYS A 309 -7.76 20.70 5.06
CA LYS A 309 -8.53 19.50 5.39
C LYS A 309 -8.03 19.00 6.75
N SER A 310 -8.84 19.14 7.79
CA SER A 310 -8.53 18.53 9.09
C SER A 310 -8.91 17.05 9.07
N SER A 311 -8.01 16.17 9.50
CA SER A 311 -8.25 14.73 9.69
C SER A 311 -9.40 14.40 10.65
N ARG A 312 -9.91 15.40 11.40
CA ARG A 312 -10.97 15.25 12.40
C ARG A 312 -12.39 15.07 11.81
N GLY A 313 -12.60 15.35 10.53
CA GLY A 313 -13.95 15.38 9.91
C GLY A 313 -14.42 14.08 9.24
N GLN A 314 -13.53 13.12 8.97
CA GLN A 314 -13.87 11.98 8.11
C GLN A 314 -14.40 10.73 8.85
N ASN A 315 -14.42 10.73 10.18
CA ASN A 315 -14.79 9.55 10.97
C ASN A 315 -16.30 9.37 11.21
N ARG A 316 -17.16 10.14 10.52
CA ARG A 316 -18.59 10.29 10.91
C ARG A 316 -19.61 9.64 9.97
N GLN A 317 -19.16 8.97 8.91
CA GLN A 317 -20.05 8.24 8.01
C GLN A 317 -19.49 6.84 7.74
N ALA A 318 -19.26 6.04 8.78
CA ALA A 318 -19.15 4.59 8.64
C ALA A 318 -20.57 4.03 8.45
N GLY A 319 -21.02 3.90 7.20
CA GLY A 319 -22.19 3.07 6.90
C GLY A 319 -21.89 1.63 7.33
N ARG A 320 -22.86 0.97 7.98
CA ARG A 320 -22.76 -0.42 8.49
C ARG A 320 -22.12 -1.34 7.44
N ALA A 321 -20.84 -1.65 7.62
CA ALA A 321 -20.15 -2.64 6.81
C ALA A 321 -20.73 -4.03 7.12
N ARG A 322 -20.86 -4.86 6.08
CA ARG A 322 -21.40 -6.21 6.19
C ARG A 322 -20.44 -7.05 7.05
N GLN A 323 -20.89 -7.46 8.24
CA GLN A 323 -20.12 -8.35 9.13
C GLN A 323 -20.14 -9.77 8.55
N VAL A 324 -18.96 -10.32 8.28
CA VAL A 324 -18.77 -11.70 7.83
C VAL A 324 -17.95 -12.48 8.87
N PHE A 325 -18.27 -13.75 9.06
CA PHE A 325 -17.68 -14.65 10.04
C PHE A 325 -17.10 -15.86 9.32
N SER A 326 -15.89 -16.24 9.69
CA SER A 326 -15.29 -17.52 9.33
C SER A 326 -14.88 -18.22 10.62
N LEU A 327 -15.33 -19.46 10.79
CA LEU A 327 -15.18 -20.20 12.04
C LEU A 327 -14.84 -21.65 11.72
N LYS A 328 -13.74 -22.15 12.28
CA LYS A 328 -13.38 -23.57 12.26
C LYS A 328 -13.28 -24.08 13.69
N LEU A 329 -14.15 -25.02 14.03
CA LEU A 329 -14.27 -25.64 15.34
C LEU A 329 -14.23 -27.17 15.18
N GLU A 330 -13.55 -27.84 16.10
CA GLU A 330 -13.62 -29.30 16.22
C GLU A 330 -13.94 -29.67 17.68
N ASN A 331 -15.06 -30.36 17.89
CA ASN A 331 -15.50 -30.93 19.16
C ASN A 331 -15.53 -29.93 20.34
N GLU A 332 -16.13 -28.75 20.14
CA GLU A 332 -16.28 -27.73 21.18
C GLU A 332 -17.71 -27.70 21.75
N PRO A 333 -17.92 -27.47 23.07
CA PRO A 333 -19.25 -27.36 23.66
C PRO A 333 -20.05 -26.18 23.09
N PHE A 334 -21.27 -26.42 22.62
CA PHE A 334 -22.14 -25.42 22.01
C PHE A 334 -22.36 -24.18 22.89
N GLY A 335 -22.60 -24.37 24.19
CA GLY A 335 -22.81 -23.26 25.13
C GLY A 335 -21.61 -22.30 25.17
N LYS A 336 -20.39 -22.85 25.15
CA LYS A 336 -19.15 -22.07 25.12
C LYS A 336 -19.03 -21.30 23.80
N VAL A 337 -19.35 -21.94 22.68
CA VAL A 337 -19.25 -21.34 21.34
C VAL A 337 -20.29 -20.22 21.17
N ILE A 338 -21.56 -20.47 21.51
CA ILE A 338 -22.64 -19.50 21.31
C ILE A 338 -22.49 -18.27 22.21
N THR A 339 -22.03 -18.46 23.46
CA THR A 339 -21.71 -17.34 24.36
C THR A 339 -20.53 -16.52 23.84
N ALA A 340 -19.50 -17.15 23.28
CA ALA A 340 -18.37 -16.43 22.69
C ALA A 340 -18.80 -15.60 21.47
N ILE A 341 -19.64 -16.15 20.59
CA ILE A 341 -20.18 -15.44 19.42
C ILE A 341 -21.09 -14.29 19.87
N ALA A 342 -22.03 -14.55 20.77
CA ALA A 342 -22.95 -13.52 21.26
C ALA A 342 -22.19 -12.37 21.93
N ARG A 343 -21.18 -12.66 22.76
CA ARG A 343 -20.29 -11.63 23.32
C ARG A 343 -19.58 -10.82 22.24
N GLN A 344 -19.16 -11.46 21.15
CA GLN A 344 -18.49 -10.81 20.02
C GLN A 344 -19.42 -9.85 19.27
N VAL A 345 -20.70 -10.17 19.14
CA VAL A 345 -21.71 -9.32 18.49
C VAL A 345 -22.52 -8.46 19.47
N GLN A 346 -22.09 -8.37 20.72
CA GLN A 346 -22.75 -7.62 21.80
C GLN A 346 -24.21 -8.04 22.04
N LEU A 347 -24.49 -9.33 21.87
CA LEU A 347 -25.75 -9.96 22.24
C LEU A 347 -25.64 -10.64 23.59
N GLU A 348 -26.69 -10.54 24.39
CA GLU A 348 -26.89 -11.34 25.60
C GLU A 348 -27.52 -12.69 25.22
N VAL A 349 -26.92 -13.81 25.59
CA VAL A 349 -27.53 -15.14 25.37
C VAL A 349 -28.54 -15.40 26.47
N VAL A 350 -29.79 -15.62 26.08
CA VAL A 350 -30.88 -15.97 26.99
C VAL A 350 -31.40 -17.34 26.61
N TRP A 351 -31.36 -18.26 27.56
CA TRP A 351 -31.87 -19.62 27.44
C TRP A 351 -33.28 -19.66 28.01
N GLU A 352 -34.23 -20.20 27.26
CA GLU A 352 -35.59 -20.41 27.76
C GLU A 352 -35.62 -21.43 28.92
N GLU A 353 -36.47 -21.20 29.93
CA GLU A 353 -36.50 -22.00 31.16
C GLU A 353 -36.71 -23.50 30.89
N GLY A 354 -37.51 -23.87 29.89
CA GLY A 354 -37.75 -25.29 29.53
C GLY A 354 -36.64 -25.97 28.72
N LEU A 355 -35.62 -25.22 28.24
CA LEU A 355 -34.54 -25.78 27.42
C LEU A 355 -33.49 -26.52 28.26
N LEU A 356 -33.35 -26.14 29.53
CA LEU A 356 -32.33 -26.65 30.44
C LEU A 356 -32.84 -27.80 31.33
N ASP A 357 -34.15 -28.05 31.30
CA ASP A 357 -34.82 -29.11 32.08
C ASP A 357 -34.80 -30.49 31.38
N SER A 358 -34.34 -30.54 30.12
CA SER A 358 -34.15 -31.79 29.38
C SER A 358 -32.89 -32.54 29.85
N PRO A 359 -32.91 -33.89 29.92
CA PRO A 359 -31.74 -34.69 30.34
C PRO A 359 -30.52 -34.55 29.42
N ALA A 360 -30.68 -33.94 28.24
CA ALA A 360 -29.60 -33.58 27.33
C ALA A 360 -29.43 -32.05 27.28
N ASP A 361 -28.63 -31.51 28.20
CA ASP A 361 -28.33 -30.06 28.24
C ASP A 361 -27.66 -29.61 26.92
N PRO A 362 -28.32 -28.77 26.11
CA PRO A 362 -27.79 -28.34 24.82
C PRO A 362 -26.48 -27.58 24.94
N ARG A 363 -26.16 -26.99 26.11
CA ARG A 363 -24.91 -26.26 26.34
C ARG A 363 -23.68 -27.17 26.29
N GLN A 364 -23.84 -28.44 26.68
CA GLN A 364 -22.74 -29.40 26.75
C GLN A 364 -22.53 -30.19 25.46
N ARG A 365 -23.47 -30.10 24.51
CA ARG A 365 -23.39 -30.82 23.25
C ARG A 365 -22.19 -30.34 22.44
N LEU A 366 -21.33 -31.27 22.02
CA LEU A 366 -20.16 -30.96 21.21
C LEU A 366 -20.58 -30.69 19.77
N ILE A 367 -20.05 -29.62 19.21
CA ILE A 367 -20.27 -29.22 17.81
C ILE A 367 -18.94 -29.09 17.08
N SER A 368 -18.99 -29.38 15.78
CA SER A 368 -17.88 -29.17 14.85
C SER A 368 -18.43 -28.43 13.65
N CYS A 369 -17.77 -27.35 13.27
CA CYS A 369 -18.31 -26.44 12.26
C CYS A 369 -17.15 -25.83 11.50
N GLU A 370 -17.22 -25.86 10.17
CA GLU A 370 -16.30 -25.14 9.29
C GLU A 370 -17.15 -24.25 8.38
N VAL A 371 -17.26 -22.99 8.78
CA VAL A 371 -18.00 -21.97 8.06
C VAL A 371 -17.01 -20.94 7.51
N VAL A 372 -17.17 -20.62 6.24
CA VAL A 372 -16.33 -19.67 5.50
C VAL A 372 -17.23 -18.57 4.96
N ASP A 373 -16.87 -17.31 5.24
CA ASP A 373 -17.52 -16.10 4.72
C ASP A 373 -19.06 -16.02 4.92
N ALA A 374 -19.54 -16.45 6.09
CA ALA A 374 -20.97 -16.40 6.43
C ALA A 374 -21.36 -15.09 7.12
N ASP A 375 -22.59 -14.61 6.90
CA ASP A 375 -23.18 -13.60 7.77
C ASP A 375 -23.62 -14.21 9.11
N LEU A 376 -23.97 -13.35 10.08
CA LEU A 376 -24.35 -13.78 11.43
C LEU A 376 -25.52 -14.77 11.41
N SER A 377 -26.53 -14.54 10.56
CA SER A 377 -27.67 -15.45 10.41
C SER A 377 -27.24 -16.82 9.92
N THR A 378 -26.39 -16.88 8.91
CA THR A 378 -25.89 -18.13 8.33
C THR A 378 -25.02 -18.88 9.35
N LEU A 379 -24.14 -18.18 10.07
CA LEU A 379 -23.33 -18.78 11.13
C LEU A 379 -24.19 -19.34 12.26
N LEU A 380 -25.15 -18.56 12.76
CA LEU A 380 -26.03 -18.99 13.84
C LEU A 380 -26.86 -20.21 13.39
N GLN A 381 -27.42 -20.18 12.18
CA GLN A 381 -28.18 -21.29 11.63
C GLN A 381 -27.36 -22.60 11.58
N GLU A 382 -26.11 -22.54 11.09
CA GLU A 382 -25.17 -23.67 11.02
C GLU A 382 -24.91 -24.28 12.40
N LEU A 383 -24.65 -23.44 13.41
CA LEU A 383 -24.34 -23.91 14.77
C LEU A 383 -25.58 -24.48 15.46
N ILE A 384 -26.73 -23.85 15.26
CA ILE A 384 -27.98 -24.15 15.96
C ILE A 384 -28.65 -25.41 15.42
N THR A 385 -28.56 -25.66 14.11
CA THR A 385 -29.10 -26.87 13.47
C THR A 385 -28.44 -28.15 14.02
N GLN A 386 -27.16 -28.09 14.40
CA GLN A 386 -26.45 -29.25 14.97
C GLN A 386 -26.95 -29.63 16.38
N VAL A 387 -27.52 -28.67 17.10
CA VAL A 387 -28.01 -28.87 18.47
C VAL A 387 -29.53 -29.08 18.50
N GLY A 388 -30.26 -28.61 17.50
CA GLY A 388 -31.71 -28.78 17.37
C GLY A 388 -32.50 -27.81 18.24
N VAL A 389 -32.02 -26.57 18.39
CA VAL A 389 -32.70 -25.51 19.14
C VAL A 389 -33.25 -24.45 18.17
N GLY A 390 -34.27 -23.71 18.59
CA GLY A 390 -34.73 -22.51 17.88
C GLY A 390 -33.93 -21.28 18.29
N TYR A 391 -33.92 -20.24 17.46
CA TYR A 391 -33.40 -18.94 17.89
C TYR A 391 -34.14 -17.75 17.32
N ARG A 392 -34.08 -16.66 18.08
CA ARG A 392 -34.47 -15.34 17.62
C ARG A 392 -33.55 -14.27 18.20
N ILE A 393 -33.31 -13.22 17.42
CA ILE A 393 -32.59 -12.03 17.88
C ILE A 393 -33.60 -10.91 18.10
N GLU A 394 -33.77 -10.46 19.34
CA GLU A 394 -34.65 -9.35 19.69
C GLU A 394 -33.95 -8.40 20.67
N SER A 395 -33.97 -7.10 20.39
CA SER A 395 -33.54 -6.04 21.32
C SER A 395 -32.15 -6.26 21.95
N GLY A 396 -31.18 -6.77 21.19
CA GLY A 396 -29.82 -7.05 21.68
C GLY A 396 -29.68 -8.37 22.44
N LYS A 397 -30.66 -9.26 22.37
CA LYS A 397 -30.64 -10.59 23.00
C LYS A 397 -30.75 -11.68 21.94
N LEU A 398 -29.97 -12.74 22.12
CA LEU A 398 -30.11 -13.99 21.39
C LEU A 398 -30.91 -14.95 22.27
N LEU A 399 -32.18 -15.12 21.93
CA LEU A 399 -33.11 -16.01 22.62
C LEU A 399 -32.97 -17.40 21.99
N LEU A 400 -32.67 -18.41 22.81
CA LEU A 400 -32.61 -19.82 22.41
C LEU A 400 -33.80 -20.57 23.00
N SER A 401 -34.63 -21.14 22.13
CA SER A 401 -35.89 -21.82 22.48
C SER A 401 -35.88 -23.29 22.07
N THR A 402 -36.84 -24.07 22.58
CA THR A 402 -37.08 -25.41 22.03
C THR A 402 -37.52 -25.22 20.58
N GLY A 403 -36.94 -25.97 19.63
CA GLY A 403 -37.31 -25.81 18.23
C GLY A 403 -38.82 -26.04 18.04
N ASP A 404 -39.51 -25.07 17.45
CA ASP A 404 -40.81 -25.31 16.80
C ASP A 404 -40.55 -26.19 15.57
N GLU A 405 -41.41 -27.18 15.32
CA GLU A 405 -41.48 -27.91 14.04
C GLU A 405 -41.66 -26.98 12.84
#